data_AF-A0A2A5QZ15-F1
#
_entry.id   AF-A0A2A5QZ15-F1
#
_cell.length_a   1.000
_cell.length_b   1.000
_cell.length_c   1.000
_cell.angle_alpha   90.00
_cell.angle_beta   90.00
_cell.angle_gamma   90.00
#
_symmetry.space_group_name_H-M   'P 1'
#
loop_
_entity.id
_entity.type
_entity.pdbx_description
1 polymer ?
#
loop_
_entity_poly.entity_id
_entity_poly.type
_entity_poly.pdbx_seq_one_letter_code
_entity_poly.pdbx_strand_id
1 'polypeptide(L)'
;MERPDDGGRNRDRAESRAPNPDSPPVPSDDADDQGPTAATRNRSPSDEGATIEDDGVVRWLLETDDRTVSVCRDIAMILAIVGAVNMLLFAVSGAWPLLVAVESGSMEPNVQEGDLVFIVDESRFAGANAVEGTGIVPRDIGRQTDHERLGAAGDVIVFIPDGDPTRTPVIHRAHFWVEEGENWVRTKGEFRSLNEVTCAEIVSCPAPHDGFVTKGDANPAYDQLPRSGSDTTVVSPEWITGKAMVRIPWLGQIGLGIDSIRVLTGVGSSAILIATGALALVLLGTVVGDRGP
;
A
#
# COMPACT_ATOMS: atom_id res chain seq x y z
N MET A 1 -6.57 -70.56 -31.82
CA MET A 1 -5.42 -70.30 -30.93
C MET A 1 -5.88 -69.30 -29.88
N GLU A 2 -6.82 -69.68 -29.00
CA GLU A 2 -6.67 -70.45 -27.76
C GLU A 2 -5.90 -69.71 -26.65
N ARG A 3 -6.64 -69.32 -25.60
CA ARG A 3 -6.23 -69.23 -24.18
C ARG A 3 -5.86 -70.65 -23.68
N PRO A 4 -5.19 -70.91 -22.53
CA PRO A 4 -5.45 -70.24 -21.23
C PRO A 4 -4.33 -70.21 -20.15
N ASP A 5 -4.71 -69.56 -19.03
CA ASP A 5 -4.44 -69.74 -17.58
C ASP A 5 -3.33 -70.66 -17.04
N ASP A 6 -2.64 -70.22 -15.98
CA ASP A 6 -2.79 -70.63 -14.55
C ASP A 6 -1.61 -70.05 -13.74
N GLY A 7 -1.71 -69.63 -12.46
CA GLY A 7 -2.44 -70.24 -11.35
C GLY A 7 -1.47 -71.08 -10.51
N GLY A 8 -0.96 -70.57 -9.37
CA GLY A 8 -0.02 -71.33 -8.54
C GLY A 8 0.32 -70.73 -7.17
N ARG A 9 -0.54 -71.02 -6.18
CA ARG A 9 -0.26 -70.91 -4.74
C ARG A 9 0.74 -72.00 -4.32
N ASN A 10 1.57 -71.72 -3.30
CA ASN A 10 1.77 -72.70 -2.24
C ASN A 10 2.08 -72.05 -0.89
N ARG A 11 1.25 -72.39 0.09
CA ARG A 11 1.46 -72.27 1.54
C ARG A 11 1.98 -73.62 2.01
N ASP A 12 2.84 -73.62 3.02
CA ASP A 12 3.01 -74.65 4.06
C ASP A 12 4.21 -74.19 4.91
N ARG A 13 4.37 -74.44 6.21
CA ARG A 13 3.53 -74.85 7.33
C ARG A 13 4.46 -74.76 8.56
N ALA A 14 3.87 -74.47 9.71
CA ALA A 14 4.50 -74.29 11.02
C ALA A 14 5.32 -75.49 11.54
N GLU A 15 6.27 -75.22 12.44
CA GLU A 15 6.48 -76.07 13.62
C GLU A 15 7.12 -75.32 14.81
N SER A 16 6.57 -75.61 15.99
CA SER A 16 6.86 -75.02 17.30
C SER A 16 7.67 -76.00 18.15
N ARG A 17 8.67 -75.56 18.94
CA ARG A 17 9.09 -76.29 20.16
C ARG A 17 9.96 -75.48 21.14
N ALA A 18 9.30 -75.00 22.22
CA ALA A 18 9.56 -75.18 23.66
C ALA A 18 10.98 -75.01 24.31
N PRO A 19 11.01 -74.75 25.65
CA PRO A 19 12.03 -73.99 26.38
C PRO A 19 13.07 -74.85 27.11
N ASN A 20 14.20 -74.26 27.49
CA ASN A 20 15.24 -74.90 28.29
C ASN A 20 15.13 -74.51 29.79
N PRO A 21 15.04 -75.47 30.73
CA PRO A 21 15.05 -75.23 32.17
C PRO A 21 16.40 -75.63 32.77
N ASP A 22 17.04 -74.74 33.53
CA ASP A 22 18.05 -75.12 34.52
C ASP A 22 18.14 -74.04 35.63
N SER A 23 17.77 -74.44 36.84
CA SER A 23 18.03 -73.80 38.15
C SER A 23 18.59 -74.92 39.07
N PRO A 24 19.11 -74.73 40.32
CA PRO A 24 19.14 -73.55 41.24
C PRO A 24 20.49 -73.49 42.08
N PRO A 25 20.62 -73.01 43.35
CA PRO A 25 19.88 -72.06 44.22
C PRO A 25 20.75 -70.92 44.89
N VAL A 26 20.06 -70.02 45.60
CA VAL A 26 20.51 -68.89 46.49
C VAL A 26 21.03 -69.42 47.86
N PRO A 27 22.00 -68.79 48.58
CA PRO A 27 21.78 -67.79 49.67
C PRO A 27 22.88 -66.68 49.71
N SER A 28 22.74 -65.50 50.34
CA SER A 28 22.26 -65.16 51.68
C SER A 28 22.08 -63.63 51.84
N ASP A 29 21.08 -63.23 52.64
CA ASP A 29 20.95 -61.92 53.29
C ASP A 29 22.10 -61.70 54.30
N ASP A 30 22.58 -60.45 54.44
CA ASP A 30 22.85 -59.79 55.73
C ASP A 30 23.21 -58.29 55.55
N ALA A 31 22.37 -57.46 56.19
CA ALA A 31 22.56 -56.15 56.84
C ALA A 31 23.86 -55.34 56.62
N ASP A 32 23.79 -54.03 56.32
CA ASP A 32 23.50 -52.95 57.29
C ASP A 32 23.73 -51.52 56.72
N ASP A 33 22.84 -50.63 57.14
CA ASP A 33 23.06 -49.23 57.55
C ASP A 33 23.58 -48.14 56.55
N GLN A 34 22.66 -47.29 56.07
CA GLN A 34 22.69 -45.83 56.35
C GLN A 34 21.52 -45.06 55.68
N GLY A 35 20.73 -44.39 56.53
CA GLY A 35 19.78 -43.33 56.17
C GLY A 35 20.44 -41.94 55.99
N PRO A 36 19.66 -40.87 55.75
CA PRO A 36 19.84 -39.98 54.59
C PRO A 36 20.38 -38.59 54.93
N THR A 37 21.12 -37.96 54.00
CA THR A 37 21.10 -36.48 53.85
C THR A 37 21.23 -36.04 52.40
N ALA A 38 20.22 -35.28 51.99
CA ALA A 38 20.11 -34.63 50.71
C ALA A 38 21.03 -33.40 50.63
N ALA A 39 21.75 -33.24 49.52
CA ALA A 39 22.08 -31.96 48.91
C ALA A 39 22.73 -32.17 47.53
N THR A 40 22.05 -32.89 46.63
CA THR A 40 22.37 -32.81 45.21
C THR A 40 21.97 -31.41 44.75
N ARG A 41 22.95 -30.54 44.53
CA ARG A 41 22.77 -29.27 43.81
C ARG A 41 22.37 -29.58 42.36
N ASN A 42 21.09 -29.86 42.15
CA ASN A 42 20.44 -29.69 40.86
C ASN A 42 20.31 -28.18 40.61
N ARG A 43 21.34 -27.58 40.01
CA ARG A 43 21.17 -26.29 39.34
C ARG A 43 20.67 -26.60 37.93
N SER A 44 19.36 -26.81 37.80
CA SER A 44 18.69 -26.68 36.51
C SER A 44 18.85 -25.22 36.07
N PRO A 45 19.20 -24.91 34.81
CA PRO A 45 19.01 -23.58 34.27
C PRO A 45 17.49 -23.38 34.14
N SER A 46 16.89 -22.92 35.23
CA SER A 46 15.51 -22.44 35.25
C SER A 46 15.48 -21.12 34.51
N ASP A 47 14.93 -21.12 33.30
CA ASP A 47 13.89 -20.17 32.87
C ASP A 47 14.06 -18.70 33.32
N GLU A 48 15.29 -18.18 33.28
CA GLU A 48 15.56 -16.76 33.50
C GLU A 48 15.25 -16.05 32.19
N GLY A 49 13.95 -15.79 31.98
CA GLY A 49 13.51 -14.85 30.97
C GLY A 49 14.25 -13.53 31.21
N ALA A 50 14.78 -12.93 30.15
CA ALA A 50 15.62 -11.75 30.24
C ALA A 50 15.00 -10.71 31.19
N THR A 51 15.81 -10.07 32.04
CA THR A 51 15.39 -8.98 32.96
C THR A 51 16.05 -7.65 32.58
N ILE A 52 15.38 -6.52 32.84
CA ILE A 52 15.90 -5.17 32.47
C ILE A 52 17.20 -4.88 33.22
N GLU A 53 17.32 -5.41 34.44
CA GLU A 53 18.45 -5.21 35.33
C GLU A 53 19.71 -5.99 34.91
N ASP A 54 19.60 -7.17 34.31
CA ASP A 54 20.76 -8.00 33.96
C ASP A 54 21.19 -7.87 32.48
N ASP A 55 20.25 -7.75 31.53
CA ASP A 55 20.56 -7.75 30.09
C ASP A 55 20.57 -6.35 29.45
N GLY A 56 20.05 -5.35 30.16
CA GLY A 56 19.87 -4.00 29.66
C GLY A 56 18.64 -3.85 28.76
N VAL A 57 18.02 -2.67 28.78
CA VAL A 57 16.67 -2.40 28.20
C VAL A 57 16.51 -2.89 26.76
N VAL A 58 17.54 -2.75 25.92
CA VAL A 58 17.50 -3.14 24.50
C VAL A 58 17.51 -4.65 24.34
N ARG A 59 18.36 -5.35 25.10
CA ARG A 59 18.51 -6.81 24.99
C ARG A 59 17.37 -7.54 25.69
N TRP A 60 16.94 -7.02 26.85
CA TRP A 60 15.71 -7.42 27.52
C TRP A 60 14.50 -7.40 26.59
N LEU A 61 14.25 -6.27 25.93
CA LEU A 61 13.14 -6.14 25.00
C LEU A 61 13.25 -7.13 23.83
N LEU A 62 14.46 -7.54 23.43
CA LEU A 62 14.71 -8.51 22.35
C LEU A 62 14.62 -9.99 22.79
N GLU A 63 14.83 -10.32 24.06
CA GLU A 63 14.93 -11.71 24.55
C GLU A 63 13.87 -12.10 25.61
N THR A 64 13.00 -11.17 26.06
CA THR A 64 11.95 -11.46 27.05
C THR A 64 10.83 -12.38 26.50
N ASP A 65 10.51 -13.43 27.28
CA ASP A 65 9.44 -14.41 27.04
C ASP A 65 8.06 -14.02 27.64
N ASP A 66 7.92 -12.80 28.19
CA ASP A 66 6.61 -12.29 28.62
C ASP A 66 5.69 -12.10 27.40
N ARG A 67 4.53 -12.78 27.43
CA ARG A 67 3.56 -12.78 26.32
C ARG A 67 3.08 -11.36 25.95
N THR A 68 3.02 -10.44 26.91
CA THR A 68 2.59 -9.06 26.67
C THR A 68 3.71 -8.25 26.01
N VAL A 69 4.96 -8.42 26.46
CA VAL A 69 6.13 -7.72 25.92
C VAL A 69 6.42 -8.16 24.48
N SER A 70 6.34 -9.45 24.20
CA SER A 70 6.51 -10.02 22.86
C SER A 70 5.44 -9.51 21.88
N VAL A 71 4.16 -9.52 22.27
CA VAL A 71 3.07 -8.97 21.43
C VAL A 71 3.26 -7.47 21.16
N CYS A 72 3.61 -6.67 22.17
CA CYS A 72 3.89 -5.25 21.99
C CYS A 72 5.07 -5.00 21.04
N ARG A 73 6.15 -5.78 21.17
CA ARG A 73 7.31 -5.70 20.29
C ARG A 73 6.94 -6.07 18.85
N ASP A 74 6.19 -7.15 18.65
CA ASP A 74 5.79 -7.60 17.32
C ASP A 74 4.93 -6.55 16.62
N ILE A 75 3.97 -5.94 17.34
CA ILE A 75 3.16 -4.82 16.83
C ILE A 75 4.07 -3.62 16.51
N ALA A 76 4.98 -3.26 17.41
CA ALA A 76 5.91 -2.15 17.19
C ALA A 76 6.82 -2.39 15.97
N MET A 77 7.28 -3.62 15.76
CA MET A 77 8.09 -4.00 14.61
C MET A 77 7.30 -3.94 13.32
N ILE A 78 6.04 -4.40 13.30
CA ILE A 78 5.15 -4.27 12.15
C ILE A 78 4.94 -2.80 11.81
N LEU A 79 4.61 -1.97 12.81
CA LEU A 79 4.43 -0.52 12.61
C LEU A 79 5.72 0.15 12.13
N ALA A 80 6.87 -0.26 12.66
CA ALA A 80 8.17 0.26 12.23
C ALA A 80 8.50 -0.12 10.77
N ILE A 81 8.25 -1.38 10.37
CA ILE A 81 8.46 -1.84 9.00
C ILE A 81 7.50 -1.10 8.05
N VAL A 82 6.21 -1.04 8.38
CA VAL A 82 5.20 -0.33 7.58
C VAL A 82 5.56 1.15 7.48
N GLY A 83 5.93 1.80 8.59
CA GLY A 83 6.37 3.19 8.62
C GLY A 83 7.62 3.42 7.78
N ALA A 84 8.62 2.54 7.87
CA ALA A 84 9.85 2.62 7.08
C ALA A 84 9.58 2.47 5.58
N VAL A 85 8.70 1.54 5.18
CA VAL A 85 8.29 1.36 3.77
C VAL A 85 7.55 2.61 3.28
N ASN A 86 6.59 3.14 4.04
CA ASN A 86 5.86 4.35 3.66
C ASN A 86 6.78 5.58 3.57
N MET A 87 7.70 5.74 4.53
CA MET A 87 8.69 6.81 4.52
C MET A 87 9.61 6.70 3.31
N LEU A 88 10.07 5.49 2.97
CA LEU A 88 10.88 5.26 1.78
C LEU A 88 10.11 5.61 0.50
N LEU A 89 8.86 5.14 0.38
CA LEU A 89 8.03 5.43 -0.77
C LEU A 89 7.75 6.94 -0.92
N PHE A 90 7.41 7.62 0.17
CA PHE A 90 7.19 9.06 0.20
C PHE A 90 8.47 9.83 -0.14
N ALA A 91 9.63 9.40 0.36
CA ALA A 91 10.90 10.03 0.04
C ALA A 91 11.24 9.95 -1.46
N VAL A 92 10.83 8.86 -2.13
CA VAL A 92 11.05 8.66 -3.57
C VAL A 92 10.01 9.40 -4.42
N SER A 93 8.72 9.30 -4.07
CA SER A 93 7.63 9.85 -4.88
C SER A 93 7.38 11.33 -4.62
N GLY A 94 7.58 11.81 -3.40
CA GLY A 94 7.13 13.12 -2.92
C GLY A 94 5.61 13.29 -2.80
N ALA A 95 4.81 12.33 -3.26
CA ALA A 95 3.35 12.41 -3.30
C ALA A 95 2.69 11.44 -2.33
N TRP A 96 1.55 11.86 -1.80
CA TRP A 96 0.64 11.02 -1.03
C TRP A 96 -0.81 11.41 -1.36
N PRO A 97 -1.65 10.51 -1.87
CA PRO A 97 -1.43 9.07 -2.07
C PRO A 97 -0.50 8.74 -3.25
N LEU A 98 0.10 7.54 -3.27
CA LEU A 98 1.04 7.12 -4.33
C LEU A 98 0.34 6.52 -5.56
N LEU A 99 -0.87 6.01 -5.34
CA LEU A 99 -1.61 5.22 -6.31
C LEU A 99 -3.06 5.72 -6.28
N VAL A 100 -3.57 6.09 -7.44
CA VAL A 100 -4.96 6.53 -7.62
C VAL A 100 -5.67 5.60 -8.59
N ALA A 101 -6.91 5.22 -8.27
CA ALA A 101 -7.74 4.44 -9.16
C ALA A 101 -8.51 5.39 -10.08
N VAL A 102 -8.62 5.02 -11.36
CA VAL A 102 -9.36 5.82 -12.33
C VAL A 102 -10.82 5.39 -12.35
N GLU A 103 -11.71 6.32 -12.02
CA GLU A 103 -13.15 6.08 -11.91
C GLU A 103 -13.95 6.42 -13.18
N SER A 104 -13.31 7.05 -14.18
CA SER A 104 -14.00 7.44 -15.41
C SER A 104 -13.13 7.25 -16.66
N GLY A 105 -13.77 7.01 -17.79
CA GLY A 105 -13.12 6.90 -19.10
C GLY A 105 -12.69 8.23 -19.75
N SER A 106 -12.59 9.34 -19.00
CA SER A 106 -12.24 10.65 -19.57
C SER A 106 -10.84 10.71 -20.19
N MET A 107 -9.98 9.76 -19.82
CA MET A 107 -8.59 9.65 -20.27
C MET A 107 -8.38 8.53 -21.31
N GLU A 108 -9.44 7.95 -21.87
CA GLU A 108 -9.32 6.93 -22.90
C GLU A 108 -8.75 7.49 -24.23
N PRO A 109 -8.00 6.68 -25.01
CA PRO A 109 -7.61 5.29 -24.75
C PRO A 109 -6.33 5.16 -23.88
N ASN A 110 -5.76 6.29 -23.46
CA ASN A 110 -4.44 6.35 -22.83
C ASN A 110 -4.46 5.82 -21.40
N VAL A 111 -5.55 6.07 -20.66
CA VAL A 111 -5.83 5.49 -19.34
C VAL A 111 -7.29 5.06 -19.31
N GLN A 112 -7.53 3.81 -18.94
CA GLN A 112 -8.87 3.22 -18.93
C GLN A 112 -9.51 3.31 -17.55
N GLU A 113 -10.85 3.26 -17.52
CA GLU A 113 -11.59 3.08 -16.28
C GLU A 113 -11.15 1.78 -15.57
N GLY A 114 -10.85 1.87 -14.27
CA GLY A 114 -10.33 0.76 -13.48
C GLY A 114 -8.82 0.53 -13.59
N ASP A 115 -8.06 1.38 -14.30
CA ASP A 115 -6.59 1.39 -14.20
C ASP A 115 -6.14 1.98 -12.86
N LEU A 116 -5.00 1.49 -12.34
CA LEU A 116 -4.32 2.08 -11.20
C LEU A 116 -3.15 2.93 -11.70
N VAL A 117 -3.07 4.19 -11.30
CA VAL A 117 -2.05 5.12 -11.77
C VAL A 117 -1.10 5.48 -10.64
N PHE A 118 0.19 5.29 -10.88
CA PHE A 118 1.25 5.72 -9.98
C PHE A 118 1.54 7.21 -10.18
N ILE A 119 1.46 7.97 -9.09
CA ILE A 119 1.68 9.42 -9.09
C ILE A 119 2.91 9.81 -8.26
N VAL A 120 3.57 10.87 -8.71
CA VAL A 120 4.71 11.48 -8.04
C VAL A 120 4.44 12.98 -7.88
N ASP A 121 5.16 13.61 -6.97
CA ASP A 121 5.14 15.06 -6.84
C ASP A 121 5.62 15.73 -8.14
N GLU A 122 5.05 16.88 -8.46
CA GLU A 122 5.28 17.56 -9.74
C GLU A 122 6.74 17.96 -9.97
N SER A 123 7.45 18.31 -8.88
CA SER A 123 8.88 18.63 -8.90
C SER A 123 9.78 17.41 -9.12
N ARG A 124 9.24 16.20 -8.88
CA ARG A 124 9.96 14.94 -9.06
C ARG A 124 9.92 14.53 -10.52
N PHE A 125 11.09 14.10 -11.02
CA PHE A 125 11.27 13.66 -12.40
C PHE A 125 10.73 14.68 -13.44
N ALA A 126 10.92 15.97 -13.15
CA ALA A 126 10.54 17.04 -14.06
C ALA A 126 11.21 16.88 -15.43
N GLY A 127 10.44 17.06 -16.50
CA GLY A 127 10.98 17.08 -17.84
C GLY A 127 11.85 18.32 -18.05
N ALA A 128 12.85 18.24 -18.94
CA ALA A 128 13.77 19.34 -19.20
C ALA A 128 13.07 20.62 -19.70
N ASN A 129 11.87 20.48 -20.28
CA ASN A 129 11.06 21.57 -20.83
C ASN A 129 9.78 21.80 -20.02
N ALA A 130 9.84 21.52 -18.72
CA ALA A 130 8.72 21.82 -17.83
C ALA A 130 8.52 23.33 -17.72
N VAL A 131 7.28 23.75 -17.49
CA VAL A 131 6.98 25.13 -17.12
C VAL A 131 7.72 25.46 -15.83
N GLU A 132 8.41 26.62 -15.84
CA GLU A 132 9.28 27.04 -14.74
C GLU A 132 8.52 27.02 -13.41
N GLY A 133 9.14 26.45 -12.37
CA GLY A 133 8.55 26.36 -11.03
C GLY A 133 7.54 25.23 -10.81
N THR A 134 7.09 24.52 -11.85
CA THR A 134 6.04 23.48 -11.71
C THR A 134 6.52 22.05 -11.97
N GLY A 135 7.56 21.86 -12.79
CA GLY A 135 8.03 20.51 -13.15
C GLY A 135 7.09 19.72 -14.09
N ILE A 136 6.07 20.39 -14.65
CA ILE A 136 5.06 19.82 -15.56
C ILE A 136 5.35 20.28 -16.99
N VAL A 137 5.36 19.32 -17.92
CA VAL A 137 5.48 19.58 -19.36
C VAL A 137 4.08 19.51 -19.99
N PRO A 138 3.45 20.64 -20.35
CA PRO A 138 2.17 20.62 -21.04
C PRO A 138 2.28 20.07 -22.47
N ARG A 139 1.15 19.64 -23.04
CA ARG A 139 1.05 18.98 -24.35
C ARG A 139 1.60 19.81 -25.50
N ASP A 140 1.36 21.12 -25.51
CA ASP A 140 1.86 22.03 -26.55
C ASP A 140 3.39 22.04 -26.63
N ILE A 141 4.07 22.01 -25.49
CA ILE A 141 5.52 21.87 -25.38
C ILE A 141 5.93 20.43 -25.67
N GLY A 142 5.25 19.44 -25.07
CA GLY A 142 5.59 18.02 -25.24
C GLY A 142 5.55 17.55 -26.69
N ARG A 143 4.65 18.08 -27.51
CA ARG A 143 4.58 17.84 -28.97
C ARG A 143 5.83 18.35 -29.72
N GLN A 144 6.47 19.39 -29.21
CA GLN A 144 7.66 20.00 -29.83
C GLN A 144 8.95 19.34 -29.34
N THR A 145 8.93 18.81 -28.13
CA THR A 145 10.12 18.27 -27.44
C THR A 145 10.12 16.75 -27.33
N ASP A 146 9.19 16.06 -28.02
CA ASP A 146 9.01 14.60 -27.98
C ASP A 146 8.87 14.05 -26.54
N HIS A 147 8.22 14.82 -25.66
CA HIS A 147 7.97 14.42 -24.27
C HIS A 147 6.58 13.83 -24.17
N GLU A 148 6.51 12.52 -23.95
CA GLU A 148 5.25 11.78 -23.84
C GLU A 148 5.05 11.17 -22.45
N ARG A 149 3.81 11.20 -21.97
CA ARG A 149 3.34 10.45 -20.82
C ARG A 149 2.03 9.76 -21.11
N LEU A 150 1.95 8.50 -20.67
CA LEU A 150 0.77 7.65 -20.82
C LEU A 150 0.28 7.62 -22.28
N GLY A 151 1.19 7.42 -23.24
CA GLY A 151 0.85 7.19 -24.64
C GLY A 151 0.56 8.44 -25.50
N ALA A 152 0.69 9.64 -24.94
CA ALA A 152 0.57 10.88 -25.72
C ALA A 152 1.47 12.00 -25.17
N ALA A 153 1.70 13.02 -25.99
CA ALA A 153 2.52 14.18 -25.65
C ALA A 153 1.99 14.96 -24.43
N GLY A 154 2.91 15.39 -23.56
CA GLY A 154 2.62 16.16 -22.35
C GLY A 154 2.28 15.30 -21.13
N ASP A 155 2.45 15.88 -19.95
CA ASP A 155 2.19 15.25 -18.67
C ASP A 155 0.69 15.18 -18.34
N VAL A 156 0.33 14.14 -17.59
CA VAL A 156 -1.00 13.96 -17.02
C VAL A 156 -0.92 14.29 -15.53
N ILE A 157 -1.80 15.15 -15.06
CA ILE A 157 -1.78 15.67 -13.69
C ILE A 157 -3.06 15.28 -12.96
N VAL A 158 -2.94 15.07 -11.64
CA VAL A 158 -4.06 14.87 -10.73
C VAL A 158 -4.23 16.14 -9.92
N PHE A 159 -5.39 16.78 -10.00
CA PHE A 159 -5.65 18.04 -9.32
C PHE A 159 -7.01 18.07 -8.65
N ILE A 160 -7.16 18.97 -7.67
CA ILE A 160 -8.42 19.25 -7.00
C ILE A 160 -9.09 20.43 -7.73
N PRO A 161 -10.25 20.21 -8.38
CA PRO A 161 -10.92 21.29 -9.09
C PRO A 161 -11.20 22.51 -8.19
N ASP A 162 -10.83 23.71 -8.65
CA ASP A 162 -10.91 25.02 -7.93
C ASP A 162 -10.32 25.01 -6.51
N GLY A 163 -9.45 24.04 -6.20
CA GLY A 163 -8.92 23.85 -4.86
C GLY A 163 -9.96 23.46 -3.79
N ASP A 164 -11.17 23.08 -4.19
CA ASP A 164 -12.23 22.67 -3.26
C ASP A 164 -12.03 21.22 -2.81
N PRO A 165 -11.63 20.97 -1.53
CA PRO A 165 -11.33 19.63 -1.04
C PRO A 165 -12.57 18.73 -0.94
N THR A 166 -13.78 19.27 -1.12
CA THR A 166 -15.02 18.49 -1.16
C THR A 166 -15.29 17.87 -2.53
N ARG A 167 -14.59 18.33 -3.57
CA ARG A 167 -14.70 17.81 -4.93
C ARG A 167 -13.76 16.63 -5.16
N THR A 168 -14.21 15.68 -5.97
CA THR A 168 -13.41 14.53 -6.36
C THR A 168 -12.19 15.00 -7.18
N PRO A 169 -10.96 14.55 -6.85
CA PRO A 169 -9.78 14.82 -7.65
C PRO A 169 -9.95 14.32 -9.09
N VAL A 170 -9.39 15.07 -10.03
CA VAL A 170 -9.49 14.81 -11.47
C VAL A 170 -8.11 14.49 -12.01
N ILE A 171 -8.03 13.48 -12.89
CA ILE A 171 -6.82 13.13 -13.63
C ILE A 171 -6.98 13.51 -15.10
N HIS A 172 -6.33 14.59 -15.56
CA HIS A 172 -6.39 15.02 -16.96
C HIS A 172 -5.03 15.50 -17.47
N ARG A 173 -4.91 15.65 -18.79
CA ARG A 173 -3.68 16.09 -19.42
C ARG A 173 -3.53 17.61 -19.36
N ALA A 174 -2.37 18.08 -18.95
CA ALA A 174 -2.01 19.49 -19.04
C ALA A 174 -1.80 19.85 -20.51
N HIS A 175 -2.61 20.75 -21.04
CA HIS A 175 -2.59 21.07 -22.47
C HIS A 175 -1.64 22.22 -22.80
N PHE A 176 -1.72 23.30 -22.01
CA PHE A 176 -0.83 24.46 -22.10
C PHE A 176 -0.91 25.28 -20.80
N TRP A 177 0.13 26.07 -20.55
CA TRP A 177 0.19 27.06 -19.47
C TRP A 177 -0.42 28.39 -19.89
N VAL A 178 -1.04 29.10 -18.96
CA VAL A 178 -1.58 30.46 -19.17
C VAL A 178 -1.14 31.37 -18.03
N GLU A 179 -0.93 32.64 -18.36
CA GLU A 179 -0.61 33.69 -17.37
C GLU A 179 -1.86 34.47 -16.98
N GLU A 180 -1.89 35.06 -15.79
CA GLU A 180 -2.95 35.94 -15.31
C GLU A 180 -3.29 37.03 -16.35
N GLY A 181 -4.59 37.17 -16.64
CA GLY A 181 -5.10 38.11 -17.64
C GLY A 181 -4.96 37.64 -19.10
N GLU A 182 -4.38 36.46 -19.36
CA GLU A 182 -4.27 35.94 -20.72
C GLU A 182 -5.66 35.58 -21.28
N ASN A 183 -5.98 36.08 -22.48
CA ASN A 183 -7.09 35.58 -23.28
C ASN A 183 -6.67 34.29 -24.00
N TRP A 184 -6.60 33.23 -23.22
CA TRP A 184 -6.09 31.94 -23.66
C TRP A 184 -6.95 31.28 -24.75
N VAL A 185 -8.26 31.56 -24.76
CA VAL A 185 -9.19 31.11 -25.82
C VAL A 185 -8.71 31.61 -27.20
N ARG A 186 -8.24 32.86 -27.27
CA ARG A 186 -7.76 33.48 -28.51
C ARG A 186 -6.32 33.08 -28.84
N THR A 187 -5.45 32.94 -27.84
CA THR A 187 -4.00 32.74 -28.05
C THR A 187 -3.62 31.29 -28.24
N LYS A 188 -4.18 30.37 -27.43
CA LYS A 188 -3.74 28.97 -27.33
C LYS A 188 -4.86 27.94 -27.51
N GLY A 189 -6.11 28.33 -27.28
CA GLY A 189 -7.26 27.43 -27.35
C GLY A 189 -7.44 26.82 -28.75
N GLU A 190 -7.49 25.49 -28.82
CA GLU A 190 -7.77 24.79 -30.07
C GLU A 190 -9.27 24.90 -30.40
N PHE A 191 -9.63 25.43 -31.58
CA PHE A 191 -11.04 25.65 -31.99
C PHE A 191 -11.95 24.44 -31.78
N ARG A 192 -11.46 23.22 -32.07
CA ARG A 192 -12.22 21.96 -31.90
C ARG A 192 -12.55 21.64 -30.45
N SER A 193 -11.81 22.19 -29.50
CA SER A 193 -11.94 21.95 -28.05
C SER A 193 -12.62 23.11 -27.32
N LEU A 194 -13.00 24.17 -28.05
CA LEU A 194 -13.60 25.38 -27.50
C LEU A 194 -15.12 25.43 -27.62
N ASN A 195 -15.81 24.42 -28.18
CA ASN A 195 -17.27 24.41 -28.34
C ASN A 195 -17.87 25.75 -28.84
N GLU A 196 -17.14 26.45 -29.72
CA GLU A 196 -17.51 27.76 -30.28
C GLU A 196 -17.71 28.89 -29.26
N VAL A 197 -17.24 28.75 -28.00
CA VAL A 197 -17.34 29.80 -26.98
C VAL A 197 -16.23 30.84 -27.10
N THR A 198 -16.55 32.07 -26.75
CA THR A 198 -15.62 33.19 -26.65
C THR A 198 -15.14 33.41 -25.23
N CYS A 199 -14.02 34.11 -25.07
CA CYS A 199 -13.48 34.44 -23.74
C CYS A 199 -14.50 35.14 -22.83
N ALA A 200 -15.40 35.96 -23.38
CA ALA A 200 -16.42 36.67 -22.61
C ALA A 200 -17.52 35.75 -22.03
N GLU A 201 -17.61 34.52 -22.50
CA GLU A 201 -18.62 33.53 -22.08
C GLU A 201 -18.07 32.53 -21.06
N ILE A 202 -16.77 32.60 -20.75
CA ILE A 202 -16.07 31.65 -19.88
C ILE A 202 -15.56 32.37 -18.64
N VAL A 203 -15.88 31.87 -17.45
CA VAL A 203 -15.45 32.46 -16.17
C VAL A 203 -13.92 32.45 -16.02
N SER A 204 -13.26 31.44 -16.57
CA SER A 204 -11.82 31.28 -16.54
C SER A 204 -11.09 32.07 -17.64
N CYS A 205 -11.77 32.96 -18.37
CA CYS A 205 -11.17 33.81 -19.41
C CYS A 205 -11.61 35.28 -19.29
N PRO A 206 -10.69 36.27 -19.21
CA PRO A 206 -9.23 36.11 -19.13
C PRO A 206 -8.81 35.25 -17.94
N ALA A 207 -7.64 34.60 -18.03
CA ALA A 207 -7.17 33.71 -16.98
C ALA A 207 -7.15 34.46 -15.63
N PRO A 208 -7.81 33.95 -14.57
CA PRO A 208 -7.88 34.66 -13.29
C PRO A 208 -6.58 34.61 -12.49
N HIS A 209 -5.68 33.69 -12.84
CA HIS A 209 -4.35 33.53 -12.27
C HIS A 209 -3.53 32.64 -13.21
N ASP A 210 -2.25 32.51 -12.91
CA ASP A 210 -1.34 31.60 -13.60
C ASP A 210 -1.76 30.13 -13.37
N GLY A 211 -1.62 29.29 -14.40
CA GLY A 211 -1.88 27.86 -14.27
C GLY A 211 -2.05 27.13 -15.58
N PHE A 212 -2.58 25.91 -15.49
CA PHE A 212 -2.76 25.01 -16.62
C PHE A 212 -4.21 24.99 -17.11
N VAL A 213 -4.37 25.00 -18.44
CA VAL A 213 -5.61 24.55 -19.08
C VAL A 213 -5.49 23.05 -19.29
N THR A 214 -6.49 22.30 -18.85
CA THR A 214 -6.48 20.83 -18.80
C THR A 214 -7.61 20.25 -19.64
N LYS A 215 -7.42 19.01 -20.06
CA LYS A 215 -8.43 18.27 -20.82
C LYS A 215 -8.22 16.77 -20.69
N GLY A 216 -9.31 16.03 -20.46
CA GLY A 216 -9.31 14.58 -20.60
C GLY A 216 -9.08 14.14 -22.04
N ASP A 217 -8.28 13.10 -22.26
CA ASP A 217 -7.92 12.65 -23.61
C ASP A 217 -9.12 12.24 -24.47
N ALA A 218 -10.18 11.72 -23.84
CA ALA A 218 -11.45 11.37 -24.49
C ALA A 218 -12.48 12.52 -24.48
N ASN A 219 -12.23 13.60 -23.74
CA ASN A 219 -13.18 14.71 -23.61
C ASN A 219 -13.24 15.53 -24.92
N PRO A 220 -14.41 16.05 -25.32
CA PRO A 220 -14.51 16.88 -26.51
C PRO A 220 -13.92 18.28 -26.31
N ALA A 221 -14.02 18.84 -25.10
CA ALA A 221 -13.62 20.21 -24.77
C ALA A 221 -12.74 20.28 -23.52
N TYR A 222 -12.15 21.47 -23.27
CA TYR A 222 -11.32 21.71 -22.08
C TYR A 222 -12.15 21.71 -20.80
N ASP A 223 -11.51 21.39 -19.68
CA ASP A 223 -12.16 21.37 -18.36
C ASP A 223 -12.59 22.77 -17.88
N GLN A 224 -12.02 23.80 -18.52
CA GLN A 224 -12.28 25.21 -18.27
C GLN A 224 -13.59 25.72 -18.86
N LEU A 225 -14.26 24.91 -19.70
CA LEU A 225 -15.51 25.31 -20.33
C LEU A 225 -16.71 24.94 -19.45
N PRO A 226 -17.75 25.81 -19.40
CA PRO A 226 -18.95 25.52 -18.64
C PRO A 226 -19.59 24.19 -19.07
N ARG A 227 -19.95 23.36 -18.09
CA ARG A 227 -20.57 22.03 -18.33
C ARG A 227 -19.73 21.09 -19.21
N SER A 228 -18.41 21.27 -19.22
CA SER A 228 -17.49 20.40 -19.92
C SER A 228 -16.42 19.87 -18.98
N GLY A 229 -15.98 18.64 -19.25
CA GLY A 229 -14.91 17.98 -18.48
C GLY A 229 -15.18 18.06 -16.98
N SER A 230 -14.29 18.75 -16.27
CA SER A 230 -14.30 18.87 -14.81
C SER A 230 -14.88 20.16 -14.24
N ASP A 231 -15.39 21.06 -15.09
CA ASP A 231 -16.01 22.34 -14.69
C ASP A 231 -15.20 23.06 -13.61
N THR A 232 -13.99 23.46 -14.00
CA THR A 232 -12.99 24.10 -13.12
C THR A 232 -12.41 25.32 -13.81
N THR A 233 -11.86 26.26 -13.06
CA THR A 233 -11.09 27.36 -13.62
C THR A 233 -9.71 26.89 -14.13
N VAL A 234 -8.84 27.82 -14.51
CA VAL A 234 -7.43 27.51 -14.80
C VAL A 234 -6.84 26.76 -13.59
N VAL A 235 -6.17 25.63 -13.81
CA VAL A 235 -5.67 24.79 -12.72
C VAL A 235 -4.38 25.40 -12.16
N SER A 236 -4.46 25.94 -10.95
CA SER A 236 -3.28 26.44 -10.22
C SER A 236 -2.33 25.30 -9.87
N PRO A 237 -0.99 25.50 -9.94
CA PRO A 237 -0.02 24.49 -9.49
C PRO A 237 -0.29 23.99 -8.06
N GLU A 238 -0.75 24.86 -7.17
CA GLU A 238 -1.02 24.49 -5.77
C GLU A 238 -2.20 23.54 -5.58
N TRP A 239 -3.03 23.34 -6.60
CA TRP A 239 -4.14 22.37 -6.59
C TRP A 239 -3.73 21.02 -7.15
N ILE A 240 -2.52 20.92 -7.69
CA ILE A 240 -1.97 19.68 -8.24
C ILE A 240 -1.47 18.82 -7.08
N THR A 241 -2.05 17.64 -6.98
CA THR A 241 -1.72 16.64 -5.96
C THR A 241 -0.64 15.67 -6.43
N GLY A 242 -0.44 15.59 -7.75
CA GLY A 242 0.66 14.83 -8.32
C GLY A 242 0.59 14.73 -9.85
N LYS A 243 1.67 14.19 -10.40
CA LYS A 243 1.88 13.89 -11.81
C LYS A 243 1.82 12.39 -12.04
N ALA A 244 0.98 11.96 -12.98
CA ALA A 244 0.80 10.57 -13.35
C ALA A 244 1.96 10.06 -14.20
N MET A 245 2.62 9.00 -13.72
CA MET A 245 3.85 8.48 -14.31
C MET A 245 3.63 7.20 -15.09
N VAL A 246 2.91 6.24 -14.49
CA VAL A 246 2.72 4.89 -15.03
C VAL A 246 1.31 4.43 -14.71
N ARG A 247 0.65 3.79 -15.67
CA ARG A 247 -0.61 3.08 -15.45
C ARG A 247 -0.38 1.58 -15.32
N ILE A 248 -1.16 0.95 -14.46
CA ILE A 248 -1.17 -0.49 -14.25
C ILE A 248 -2.57 -0.99 -14.57
N PRO A 249 -2.75 -1.73 -15.68
CA PRO A 249 -4.06 -2.21 -16.10
C PRO A 249 -4.73 -3.11 -15.05
N TRP A 250 -6.06 -2.99 -14.91
CA TRP A 250 -6.92 -3.94 -14.18
C TRP A 250 -6.66 -4.07 -12.67
N LEU A 251 -5.81 -3.21 -12.09
CA LEU A 251 -5.54 -3.19 -10.65
C LEU A 251 -6.34 -2.11 -9.90
N GLY A 252 -7.04 -1.21 -10.60
CA GLY A 252 -7.89 -0.20 -9.97
C GLY A 252 -9.10 -0.81 -9.27
N GLN A 253 -9.65 -1.94 -9.77
CA GLN A 253 -10.73 -2.65 -9.07
C GLN A 253 -10.30 -3.19 -7.70
N ILE A 254 -9.01 -3.49 -7.50
CA ILE A 254 -8.48 -3.91 -6.18
C ILE A 254 -8.45 -2.70 -5.23
N GLY A 255 -8.14 -1.50 -5.73
CA GLY A 255 -8.17 -0.24 -4.97
C GLY A 255 -9.57 0.13 -4.48
N LEU A 256 -10.60 0.02 -5.33
CA LEU A 256 -12.00 0.29 -4.96
C LEU A 256 -12.52 -0.66 -3.87
N GLY A 257 -12.02 -1.90 -3.84
CA GLY A 257 -12.28 -2.86 -2.76
C GLY A 257 -11.67 -2.44 -1.41
N ILE A 258 -10.58 -1.67 -1.43
CA ILE A 258 -9.94 -1.16 -0.23
C ILE A 258 -10.66 0.11 0.26
N ASP A 259 -11.15 0.98 -0.64
CA ASP A 259 -11.94 2.16 -0.26
C ASP A 259 -13.29 1.81 0.37
N SER A 260 -13.88 0.69 -0.03
CA SER A 260 -15.08 0.15 0.64
C SER A 260 -14.79 -0.35 2.06
N ILE A 261 -13.55 -0.78 2.37
CA ILE A 261 -13.08 -1.03 3.74
C ILE A 261 -12.80 0.30 4.48
N ARG A 262 -12.44 1.37 3.78
CA ARG A 262 -12.25 2.73 4.37
C ARG A 262 -13.56 3.33 4.86
N VAL A 263 -14.66 3.17 4.11
CA VAL A 263 -16.00 3.64 4.52
C VAL A 263 -16.54 2.82 5.71
N LEU A 264 -16.20 1.53 5.80
CA LEU A 264 -16.65 0.68 6.90
C LEU A 264 -15.96 0.98 8.24
N THR A 265 -14.79 1.64 8.21
CA THR A 265 -13.96 1.90 9.40
C THR A 265 -13.97 3.37 9.85
N GLY A 266 -14.38 4.32 9.00
CA GLY A 266 -14.54 5.74 9.38
C GLY A 266 -13.23 6.46 9.76
N VAL A 267 -12.09 5.93 9.34
CA VAL A 267 -10.77 6.41 9.73
C VAL A 267 -10.18 7.26 8.59
N GLY A 268 -10.24 8.58 8.73
CA GLY A 268 -9.58 9.53 7.82
C GLY A 268 -8.07 9.36 7.79
N SER A 269 -7.39 9.94 6.79
CA SER A 269 -5.97 9.73 6.45
C SER A 269 -4.97 9.95 7.60
N SER A 270 -5.32 10.73 8.63
CA SER A 270 -4.48 10.95 9.82
C SER A 270 -4.66 9.89 10.91
N ALA A 271 -5.67 9.03 10.80
CA ALA A 271 -6.13 8.18 11.87
C ALA A 271 -5.81 6.69 11.66
N ILE A 272 -5.26 6.25 10.52
CA ILE A 272 -4.87 4.84 10.32
C ILE A 272 -3.72 4.43 11.27
N LEU A 273 -2.80 5.35 11.56
CA LEU A 273 -1.77 5.17 12.58
C LEU A 273 -2.34 5.18 14.01
N ILE A 274 -3.42 5.93 14.26
CA ILE A 274 -4.02 6.06 15.59
C ILE A 274 -5.02 4.92 15.87
N ALA A 275 -5.76 4.46 14.86
CA ALA A 275 -6.79 3.43 14.98
C ALA A 275 -6.20 2.03 15.16
N THR A 276 -5.07 1.72 14.53
CA THR A 276 -4.32 0.49 14.84
C THR A 276 -3.71 0.53 16.24
N GLY A 277 -3.19 1.68 16.68
CA GLY A 277 -2.71 1.86 18.05
C GLY A 277 -3.83 1.77 19.11
N ALA A 278 -4.99 2.36 18.85
CA ALA A 278 -6.14 2.37 19.75
C ALA A 278 -6.83 1.00 19.81
N LEU A 279 -6.96 0.29 18.68
CA LEU A 279 -7.51 -1.07 18.66
C LEU A 279 -6.57 -2.06 19.36
N ALA A 280 -5.24 -1.89 19.20
CA ALA A 280 -4.24 -2.66 19.95
C ALA A 280 -4.31 -2.37 21.47
N LEU A 281 -4.51 -1.11 21.86
CA LEU A 281 -4.72 -0.70 23.27
C LEU A 281 -6.02 -1.23 23.87
N VAL A 282 -7.11 -1.24 23.10
CA VAL A 282 -8.41 -1.81 23.52
C VAL A 282 -8.31 -3.33 23.66
N LEU A 283 -7.64 -4.01 22.72
CA LEU A 283 -7.38 -5.44 22.81
C LEU A 283 -6.47 -5.76 24.02
N LEU A 284 -5.47 -4.91 24.31
CA LEU A 284 -4.66 -4.99 25.54
C LEU A 284 -5.55 -4.87 26.80
N GLY A 285 -6.48 -3.92 26.82
CA GLY A 285 -7.40 -3.74 27.94
C GLY A 285 -8.31 -4.94 28.18
N THR A 286 -8.78 -5.59 27.11
CA THR A 286 -9.62 -6.80 27.22
C THR A 286 -8.84 -8.05 27.65
N VAL A 287 -7.56 -8.17 27.26
CA VAL A 287 -6.70 -9.30 27.66
C VAL A 287 -6.19 -9.16 29.09
N VAL A 288 -5.99 -7.93 29.57
CA VAL A 288 -5.55 -7.63 30.95
C VAL A 288 -6.73 -7.63 31.93
N GLY A 289 -7.95 -7.25 31.49
CA GLY A 289 -9.13 -7.13 32.35
C GLY A 289 -9.80 -8.46 32.76
N ASP A 290 -9.50 -9.56 32.08
CA ASP A 290 -10.15 -10.87 32.34
C ASP A 290 -9.43 -11.71 33.40
N ARG A 291 -8.57 -11.09 34.22
CA ARG A 291 -7.91 -11.77 35.35
C ARG A 291 -7.91 -10.92 36.61
N GLY A 292 -8.95 -11.15 37.42
CA GLY A 292 -8.78 -11.21 38.86
C GLY A 292 -10.09 -11.28 39.64
N PRO A 293 -10.08 -11.83 40.86
CA PRO A 293 -9.35 -13.00 41.38
C PRO A 293 -10.14 -14.32 41.25
#